data_AF-A0A971M0B6-F1
#
_entry.id   AF-A0A971M0B6-F1
#
_cell.length_a   1.000
_cell.length_b   1.000
_cell.length_c   1.000
_cell.angle_alpha   90.00
_cell.angle_beta   90.00
_cell.angle_gamma   90.00
#
_symmetry.space_group_name_H-M   'P 1'
#
loop_
_entity.id
_entity.type
_entity.pdbx_description
1 polymer ?
#
loop_
_entity_poly.entity_id
_entity_poly.type
_entity_poly.pdbx_seq_one_letter_code
_entity_poly.pdbx_strand_id
1 'polypeptide(L)'
;MNTQEILNIALKAAGLKEAPADSGVIVPGEGIKKIAFGVDIDTAEIMLAKQLGFDCVITHHPQGHHRVDLYKVMDNQIDRMVKAGVPINRAEKALAERKEQVDRNLHVSNYDRAAHAARLLNMPFLAIHSPADLLVENYLQQYLDDNLWDSPPPRVQDVIDLLLQIPEYKNAYTKPKVRVGSEKSYAGKVFVTMAGGTSGGKDVVKSYFEAGIGTLVVMHLPDDVIKSVKEQNIGNVIVAGHMASDSIGINLVIKALEEKGLEITRMSGVIEPC
;
A
#
# COMPACT_ATOMS: atom_id res chain seq x y z
N MET A 1 6.59 24.17 -7.10
CA MET A 1 5.23 23.85 -6.61
C MET A 1 5.18 24.06 -5.10
N ASN A 2 3.99 24.12 -4.51
CA ASN A 2 3.80 23.98 -3.07
C ASN A 2 3.38 22.55 -2.69
N THR A 3 3.37 22.24 -1.39
CA THR A 3 3.02 20.90 -0.90
C THR A 3 1.58 20.50 -1.25
N GLN A 4 0.62 21.43 -1.24
CA GLN A 4 -0.76 21.12 -1.59
C GLN A 4 -0.92 20.74 -3.07
N GLU A 5 -0.21 21.42 -3.97
CA GLU A 5 -0.19 21.08 -5.41
C GLU A 5 0.38 19.67 -5.65
N ILE A 6 1.47 19.32 -4.95
CA ILE A 6 2.09 17.99 -4.99
C ILE A 6 1.11 16.92 -4.54
N LEU A 7 0.43 17.12 -3.40
CA LEU A 7 -0.59 16.20 -2.92
C LEU A 7 -1.73 16.05 -3.94
N ASN A 8 -2.22 17.15 -4.50
CA ASN A 8 -3.31 17.12 -5.48
C ASN A 8 -2.93 16.35 -6.76
N ILE A 9 -1.66 16.38 -7.19
CA ILE A 9 -1.18 15.57 -8.31
C ILE A 9 -1.29 14.08 -7.97
N ALA A 10 -0.83 13.67 -6.78
CA ALA A 10 -0.92 12.27 -6.34
C ALA A 10 -2.37 11.79 -6.21
N LEU A 11 -3.26 12.61 -5.63
CA LEU A 11 -4.69 12.32 -5.54
C LEU A 11 -5.31 12.14 -6.92
N LYS A 12 -5.01 13.05 -7.86
CA LYS A 12 -5.49 12.95 -9.24
C LYS A 12 -4.99 11.69 -9.93
N ALA A 13 -3.73 11.31 -9.74
CA ALA A 13 -3.17 10.07 -10.29
C ALA A 13 -3.95 8.84 -9.79
N ALA A 14 -4.30 8.82 -8.50
CA ALA A 14 -5.10 7.76 -7.89
C ALA A 14 -6.62 7.87 -8.15
N GLY A 15 -7.08 8.86 -8.92
CA GLY A 15 -8.51 9.08 -9.18
C GLY A 15 -9.31 9.58 -7.97
N LEU A 16 -8.65 10.13 -6.95
CA LEU A 16 -9.28 10.62 -5.72
C LEU A 16 -9.62 12.11 -5.80
N LYS A 17 -10.78 12.47 -5.24
CA LYS A 17 -11.23 13.88 -5.12
C LYS A 17 -10.75 14.55 -3.84
N GLU A 18 -10.56 13.76 -2.78
CA GLU A 18 -10.19 14.23 -1.44
C GLU A 18 -9.08 13.36 -0.88
N ALA A 19 -8.28 13.92 0.02
CA ALA A 19 -7.21 13.20 0.69
C ALA A 19 -7.79 12.18 1.69
N PRO A 20 -7.39 10.89 1.60
CA PRO A 20 -7.67 9.93 2.65
C PRO A 20 -7.00 10.35 3.97
N ALA A 21 -7.55 9.90 5.10
CA ALA A 21 -7.08 10.36 6.42
C ALA A 21 -5.60 10.04 6.71
N ASP A 22 -5.06 9.01 6.05
CA ASP A 22 -3.66 8.58 6.16
C ASP A 22 -2.67 9.36 5.26
N SER A 23 -3.15 10.37 4.53
CA SER A 23 -2.36 11.09 3.53
C SER A 23 -2.59 12.59 3.63
N GLY A 24 -1.54 13.38 3.48
CA GLY A 24 -1.66 14.83 3.53
C GLY A 24 -0.37 15.59 3.80
N VAL A 25 -0.50 16.91 3.91
CA VAL A 25 0.60 17.81 4.23
C VAL A 25 0.86 17.81 5.74
N ILE A 26 2.08 17.44 6.13
CA ILE A 26 2.53 17.45 7.54
C ILE A 26 3.20 18.78 7.88
N VAL A 27 4.07 19.26 6.98
CA VAL A 27 4.72 20.57 7.08
C VAL A 27 4.59 21.27 5.73
N PRO A 28 3.90 22.42 5.65
CA PRO A 28 3.71 23.13 4.40
C PRO A 28 5.02 23.74 3.88
N GLY A 29 5.09 23.94 2.57
CA GLY A 29 6.25 24.53 1.91
C GLY A 29 5.91 25.02 0.51
N GLU A 30 6.73 25.93 0.01
CA GLU A 30 6.61 26.56 -1.30
C GLU A 30 7.92 26.48 -2.07
N GLY A 31 7.89 26.74 -3.38
CA GLY A 31 9.09 26.77 -4.21
C GLY A 31 9.76 25.41 -4.44
N ILE A 32 9.05 24.31 -4.17
CA ILE A 32 9.58 22.94 -4.21
C ILE A 32 9.88 22.54 -5.66
N LYS A 33 11.08 22.01 -5.89
CA LYS A 33 11.54 21.42 -7.16
C LYS A 33 12.18 20.05 -6.97
N LYS A 34 12.97 19.86 -5.91
CA LYS A 34 13.72 18.63 -5.63
C LYS A 34 13.17 17.92 -4.39
N ILE A 35 12.71 16.69 -4.55
CA ILE A 35 12.02 15.92 -3.51
C ILE A 35 12.76 14.60 -3.23
N ALA A 36 12.84 14.22 -1.96
CA ALA A 36 13.20 12.85 -1.58
C ALA A 36 11.94 12.08 -1.17
N PHE A 37 11.67 10.94 -1.80
CA PHE A 37 10.50 10.11 -1.51
C PHE A 37 10.98 8.73 -1.04
N GLY A 38 10.61 8.36 0.19
CA GLY A 38 10.90 7.04 0.76
C GLY A 38 9.69 6.34 1.37
N VAL A 39 9.86 5.06 1.69
CA VAL A 39 8.81 4.26 2.34
C VAL A 39 8.64 4.71 3.79
N ASP A 40 9.74 4.66 4.54
CA ASP A 40 9.80 5.13 5.93
C ASP A 40 10.68 6.38 6.04
N ILE A 41 10.09 7.51 6.40
CA ILE A 41 10.84 8.74 6.69
C ILE A 41 10.69 9.07 8.17
N ASP A 42 11.83 9.09 8.88
CA ASP A 42 11.95 9.54 10.26
C ASP A 42 12.98 10.67 10.38
N THR A 43 13.32 11.06 11.60
CA THR A 43 14.28 12.14 11.89
C THR A 43 15.59 11.99 11.11
N ALA A 44 16.13 10.78 10.97
CA ALA A 44 17.39 10.55 10.28
C ALA A 44 17.30 10.84 8.77
N GLU A 45 16.24 10.37 8.11
CA GLU A 45 16.00 10.62 6.69
C GLU A 45 15.71 12.10 6.43
N ILE A 46 14.99 12.77 7.33
CA ILE A 46 14.76 14.22 7.25
C ILE A 46 16.09 14.99 7.34
N MET A 47 16.96 14.63 8.29
CA MET A 47 18.28 15.25 8.43
C MET A 47 19.15 15.01 7.19
N LEU A 48 19.15 13.77 6.66
CA LEU A 48 19.86 13.42 5.44
C LEU A 48 19.35 14.23 4.25
N ALA A 49 18.04 14.31 4.06
CA ALA A 49 17.43 15.06 2.97
C ALA A 49 17.78 16.56 3.07
N LYS A 50 17.77 17.13 4.27
CA LYS A 50 18.21 18.52 4.49
C LYS A 50 19.67 18.72 4.09
N GLN A 51 20.56 17.80 4.48
CA GLN A 51 21.99 17.86 4.17
C GLN A 51 22.26 17.72 2.67
N LEU A 52 21.47 16.91 1.96
CA LEU A 52 21.57 16.72 0.50
C LEU A 52 20.88 17.83 -0.32
N GLY A 53 20.28 18.83 0.35
CA GLY A 53 19.69 19.99 -0.30
C GLY A 53 18.36 19.70 -0.99
N PHE A 54 17.55 18.78 -0.47
CA PHE A 54 16.18 18.59 -0.93
C PHE A 54 15.28 19.71 -0.42
N ASP A 55 14.29 20.09 -1.24
CA ASP A 55 13.29 21.11 -0.90
C ASP A 55 12.13 20.53 -0.09
N CYS A 56 11.92 19.22 -0.19
CA CYS A 56 10.80 18.52 0.43
C CYS A 56 11.11 17.02 0.60
N VAL A 57 10.50 16.42 1.63
CA VAL A 57 10.47 14.96 1.80
C VAL A 57 9.04 14.43 1.74
N ILE A 58 8.87 13.23 1.19
CA ILE A 58 7.60 12.51 1.16
C ILE A 58 7.81 11.14 1.80
N THR A 59 6.95 10.78 2.74
CA THR A 59 6.86 9.44 3.33
C THR A 59 5.68 8.69 2.73
N HIS A 60 5.86 7.40 2.48
CA HIS A 60 4.74 6.52 2.20
C HIS A 60 3.99 6.17 3.49
N HIS A 61 4.68 5.56 4.45
CA HIS A 61 4.06 5.25 5.74
C HIS A 61 3.81 6.55 6.52
N PRO A 62 2.57 6.76 7.00
CA PRO A 62 2.18 8.05 7.53
C PRO A 62 2.86 8.39 8.86
N GLN A 63 3.00 9.70 9.07
CA GLN A 63 3.53 10.32 10.28
C GLN A 63 2.55 11.38 10.79
N GLY A 64 2.72 11.82 12.04
CA GLY A 64 1.83 12.79 12.68
C GLY A 64 0.38 12.28 12.77
N HIS A 65 -0.57 13.20 12.67
CA HIS A 65 -2.00 12.88 12.76
C HIS A 65 -2.48 11.88 11.71
N HIS A 66 -1.88 11.85 10.51
CA HIS A 66 -2.20 10.87 9.47
C HIS A 66 -1.92 9.42 9.92
N ARG A 67 -0.92 9.23 10.80
CA ARG A 67 -0.61 7.92 11.37
C ARG A 67 -1.68 7.49 12.36
N VAL A 68 -2.14 8.40 13.21
CA VAL A 68 -3.19 8.14 14.21
C VAL A 68 -4.51 7.79 13.53
N ASP A 69 -4.82 8.48 12.43
CA ASP A 69 -6.07 8.33 11.69
C ASP A 69 -6.05 7.21 10.63
N LEU A 70 -4.98 6.43 10.52
CA LEU A 70 -4.85 5.32 9.56
C LEU A 70 -6.01 4.31 9.67
N TYR A 71 -6.54 4.05 10.88
CA TYR A 71 -7.67 3.14 11.04
C TYR A 71 -8.94 3.61 10.30
N LYS A 72 -9.10 4.92 10.06
CA LYS A 72 -10.26 5.48 9.35
C LYS A 72 -10.27 5.04 7.88
N VAL A 73 -9.10 4.91 7.25
CA VAL A 73 -9.04 4.50 5.84
C VAL A 73 -9.37 3.02 5.66
N MET A 74 -9.38 2.21 6.73
CA MET A 74 -9.73 0.79 6.63
C MET A 74 -11.15 0.55 6.11
N ASP A 75 -12.06 1.51 6.24
CA ASP A 75 -13.43 1.39 5.70
C ASP A 75 -13.44 1.15 4.18
N ASN A 76 -12.39 1.56 3.48
CA ASN A 76 -12.25 1.27 2.05
C ASN A 76 -12.12 -0.25 1.75
N GLN A 77 -11.84 -1.10 2.75
CA GLN A 77 -11.81 -2.55 2.61
C GLN A 77 -13.21 -3.13 2.48
N ILE A 78 -14.23 -2.42 2.98
CA ILE A 78 -15.64 -2.79 2.80
C ILE A 78 -15.98 -2.73 1.31
N ASP A 79 -15.64 -1.63 0.64
CA ASP A 79 -15.89 -1.47 -0.80
C ASP A 79 -15.17 -2.52 -1.66
N ARG A 80 -13.93 -2.89 -1.27
CA ARG A 80 -13.16 -3.95 -1.93
C ARG A 80 -13.79 -5.32 -1.77
N MET A 81 -14.21 -5.65 -0.55
CA MET A 81 -14.95 -6.87 -0.27
C MET A 81 -16.25 -6.93 -1.10
N VAL A 82 -16.98 -5.83 -1.19
CA VAL A 82 -18.19 -5.74 -2.03
C VAL A 82 -17.86 -5.93 -3.51
N LYS A 83 -16.80 -5.30 -4.02
CA LYS A 83 -16.30 -5.50 -5.39
C LYS A 83 -15.95 -6.97 -5.67
N ALA A 84 -15.46 -7.69 -4.67
CA ALA A 84 -15.16 -9.12 -4.78
C ALA A 84 -16.40 -10.04 -4.70
N GLY A 85 -17.57 -9.51 -4.31
CA GLY A 85 -18.84 -10.24 -4.19
C GLY A 85 -19.29 -10.52 -2.76
N VAL A 86 -18.59 -9.98 -1.74
CA VAL A 86 -19.00 -10.10 -0.34
C VAL A 86 -20.19 -9.17 -0.06
N PRO A 87 -21.28 -9.65 0.58
CA PRO A 87 -22.36 -8.77 1.01
C PRO A 87 -21.88 -7.65 1.94
N ILE A 88 -22.35 -6.41 1.72
CA ILE A 88 -21.86 -5.22 2.44
C ILE A 88 -21.98 -5.33 3.98
N ASN A 89 -23.09 -5.89 4.48
CA ASN A 89 -23.32 -6.11 5.91
C ASN A 89 -22.37 -7.16 6.51
N ARG A 90 -21.86 -8.09 5.70
CA ARG A 90 -20.84 -9.05 6.12
C ARG A 90 -19.45 -8.40 6.10
N ALA A 91 -19.15 -7.63 5.06
CA ALA A 91 -17.90 -6.90 4.92
C ALA A 91 -17.67 -5.94 6.10
N GLU A 92 -18.69 -5.15 6.47
CA GLU A 92 -18.65 -4.25 7.63
C GLU A 92 -18.33 -5.01 8.94
N LYS A 93 -19.07 -6.09 9.21
CA LYS A 93 -18.88 -6.89 10.43
C LYS A 93 -17.54 -7.60 10.50
N ALA A 94 -17.03 -8.08 9.36
CA ALA A 94 -15.74 -8.78 9.29
C ALA A 94 -14.56 -7.86 9.60
N LEU A 95 -14.70 -6.56 9.31
CA LEU A 95 -13.63 -5.58 9.52
C LEU A 95 -13.65 -4.94 10.92
N ALA A 96 -14.83 -4.82 11.54
CA ALA A 96 -15.05 -4.00 12.73
C ALA A 96 -14.04 -4.24 13.86
N GLU A 97 -13.86 -5.49 14.31
CA GLU A 97 -12.93 -5.83 15.40
C GLU A 97 -11.48 -5.45 15.05
N ARG A 98 -11.08 -5.73 13.81
CA ARG A 98 -9.72 -5.43 13.35
C ARG A 98 -9.48 -3.92 13.29
N LYS A 99 -10.45 -3.15 12.81
CA LYS A 99 -10.37 -1.68 12.77
C LYS A 99 -10.19 -1.09 14.17
N GLU A 100 -10.96 -1.54 15.15
CA GLU A 100 -10.80 -1.10 16.54
C GLU A 100 -9.45 -1.51 17.14
N GLN A 101 -8.93 -2.70 16.80
CA GLN A 101 -7.62 -3.12 17.25
C GLN A 101 -6.52 -2.19 16.70
N VAL A 102 -6.63 -1.79 15.43
CA VAL A 102 -5.67 -0.86 14.80
C VAL A 102 -5.74 0.51 15.46
N ASP A 103 -6.94 1.06 15.70
CA ASP A 103 -7.13 2.31 16.45
C ASP A 103 -6.40 2.28 17.81
N ARG A 104 -6.69 1.27 18.64
CA ARG A 104 -6.05 1.11 19.96
C ARG A 104 -4.53 1.00 19.87
N ASN A 105 -4.01 0.30 18.85
CA ASN A 105 -2.57 0.13 18.65
C ASN A 105 -1.88 1.44 18.22
N LEU A 106 -2.58 2.33 17.51
CA LEU A 106 -2.02 3.60 17.06
C LEU A 106 -1.97 4.64 18.19
N HIS A 107 -2.87 4.54 19.17
CA HIS A 107 -2.94 5.43 20.33
C HIS A 107 -1.63 5.49 21.15
N VAL A 108 -0.83 4.42 21.15
CA VAL A 108 0.44 4.36 21.92
C VAL A 108 1.64 4.87 21.14
N SER A 109 1.46 5.32 19.89
CA SER A 109 2.57 5.73 19.04
C SER A 109 3.08 7.14 19.35
N ASN A 110 4.39 7.35 19.23
CA ASN A 110 4.96 8.70 19.17
C ASN A 110 4.86 9.23 17.74
N TYR A 111 3.64 9.60 17.34
CA TYR A 111 3.32 9.98 15.97
C TYR A 111 4.00 11.29 15.52
N ASP A 112 4.35 12.19 16.44
CA ASP A 112 4.88 13.52 16.08
C ASP A 112 6.41 13.59 15.98
N ARG A 113 7.14 12.50 16.26
CA ARG A 113 8.62 12.50 16.26
C ARG A 113 9.21 13.10 14.99
N ALA A 114 8.87 12.53 13.84
CA ALA A 114 9.36 12.97 12.53
C ALA A 114 8.79 14.34 12.14
N ALA A 115 7.51 14.59 12.44
CA ALA A 115 6.85 15.86 12.14
C ALA A 115 7.51 17.04 12.88
N HIS A 116 7.89 16.85 14.14
CA HIS A 116 8.63 17.84 14.94
C HIS A 116 10.04 18.08 14.41
N ALA A 117 10.77 17.03 14.03
CA ALA A 117 12.08 17.19 13.40
C ALA A 117 11.99 18.00 12.10
N ALA A 118 11.00 17.71 11.24
CA ALA A 118 10.76 18.45 10.00
C ALA A 118 10.44 19.94 10.26
N ARG A 119 9.58 20.23 11.26
CA ARG A 119 9.28 21.61 11.66
C ARG A 119 10.52 22.37 12.15
N LEU A 120 11.34 21.76 13.01
CA LEU A 120 12.57 22.37 13.52
C LEU A 120 13.60 22.67 12.42
N LEU A 121 13.66 21.83 11.39
CA LEU A 121 14.57 21.98 10.25
C LEU A 121 14.01 22.84 9.11
N ASN A 122 12.77 23.34 9.26
CA ASN A 122 12.00 23.98 8.18
C ASN A 122 12.06 23.14 6.90
N MET A 123 11.74 21.84 7.02
CA MET A 123 11.67 20.89 5.92
C MET A 123 10.20 20.62 5.57
N PRO A 124 9.72 21.04 4.39
CA PRO A 124 8.42 20.64 3.88
C PRO A 124 8.28 19.11 3.84
N PHE A 125 7.14 18.60 4.33
CA PHE A 125 6.94 17.17 4.57
C PHE A 125 5.50 16.74 4.24
N LEU A 126 5.33 15.68 3.46
CA LEU A 126 4.04 15.06 3.15
C LEU A 126 4.01 13.56 3.46
N ALA A 127 2.82 13.04 3.72
CA ALA A 127 2.50 11.62 3.66
C ALA A 127 1.63 11.31 2.44
N ILE A 128 1.98 10.28 1.67
CA ILE A 128 1.20 9.77 0.54
C ILE A 128 1.13 8.24 0.66
N HIS A 129 0.09 7.76 1.34
CA HIS A 129 -0.12 6.35 1.65
C HIS A 129 -1.21 5.74 0.75
N SER A 130 -2.49 5.87 1.14
CA SER A 130 -3.63 5.32 0.38
C SER A 130 -3.62 5.63 -1.12
N PRO A 131 -3.24 6.83 -1.61
CA PRO A 131 -3.14 7.08 -3.04
C PRO A 131 -2.16 6.13 -3.77
N ALA A 132 -1.00 5.86 -3.17
CA ALA A 132 -0.03 4.91 -3.70
C ALA A 132 -0.55 3.46 -3.62
N ASP A 133 -1.16 3.07 -2.51
CA ASP A 133 -1.72 1.72 -2.36
C ASP A 133 -2.83 1.42 -3.38
N LEU A 134 -3.70 2.41 -3.63
CA LEU A 134 -4.76 2.33 -4.62
C LEU A 134 -4.20 2.14 -6.03
N LEU A 135 -3.10 2.85 -6.35
CA LEU A 135 -2.43 2.75 -7.63
C LEU A 135 -1.84 1.35 -7.85
N VAL A 136 -1.11 0.80 -6.87
CA VAL A 136 -0.57 -0.56 -6.99
C VAL A 136 -1.68 -1.62 -7.03
N GLU A 137 -2.71 -1.50 -6.20
CA GLU A 137 -3.82 -2.46 -6.20
C GLU A 137 -4.51 -2.52 -7.57
N ASN A 138 -4.86 -1.36 -8.12
CA ASN A 138 -5.51 -1.28 -9.42
C ASN A 138 -4.59 -1.75 -10.55
N TYR A 139 -3.32 -1.36 -10.53
CA TYR A 139 -2.33 -1.80 -11.52
C TYR A 139 -2.16 -3.31 -11.51
N LEU A 140 -1.97 -3.92 -10.35
CA LEU A 140 -1.78 -5.36 -10.23
C LEU A 140 -3.04 -6.14 -10.57
N GLN A 141 -4.21 -5.68 -10.15
CA GLN A 141 -5.47 -6.34 -10.50
C GLN A 141 -5.65 -6.33 -12.03
N GLN A 142 -5.48 -5.17 -12.67
CA GLN A 142 -5.60 -5.06 -14.12
C GLN A 142 -4.56 -5.92 -14.84
N TYR A 143 -3.29 -5.87 -14.39
CA TYR A 143 -2.21 -6.66 -14.98
C TYR A 143 -2.48 -8.16 -14.89
N LEU A 144 -2.99 -8.66 -13.76
CA LEU A 144 -3.34 -10.07 -13.61
C LEU A 144 -4.57 -10.44 -14.44
N ASP A 145 -5.60 -9.60 -14.47
CA ASP A 145 -6.81 -9.82 -15.27
C ASP A 145 -6.50 -9.87 -16.78
N ASP A 146 -5.55 -9.06 -17.25
CA ASP A 146 -5.15 -9.02 -18.67
C ASP A 146 -4.25 -10.18 -19.11
N ASN A 147 -3.52 -10.80 -18.17
CA ASN A 147 -2.48 -11.78 -18.48
C ASN A 147 -2.79 -13.21 -18.01
N LEU A 148 -3.75 -13.40 -17.09
CA LEU A 148 -4.26 -14.73 -16.76
C LEU A 148 -5.25 -15.19 -17.83
N TRP A 149 -5.25 -16.50 -18.09
CA TRP A 149 -6.10 -17.15 -19.10
C TRP A 149 -7.07 -18.12 -18.43
N ASP A 150 -8.16 -18.48 -19.12
CA ASP A 150 -9.19 -19.36 -18.54
C ASP A 150 -8.90 -20.86 -18.70
N SER A 151 -8.23 -21.27 -19.78
CA SER A 151 -8.06 -22.68 -20.13
C SER A 151 -6.66 -23.01 -20.68
N PRO A 152 -5.95 -24.00 -20.09
CA PRO A 152 -6.30 -24.70 -18.85
C PRO A 152 -6.30 -23.74 -17.65
N PRO A 153 -7.09 -23.97 -16.58
CA PRO A 153 -7.16 -23.05 -15.45
C PRO A 153 -5.78 -22.80 -14.83
N PRO A 154 -5.43 -21.54 -14.53
CA PRO A 154 -4.11 -21.18 -14.04
C PRO A 154 -3.91 -21.69 -12.62
N ARG A 155 -2.66 -21.92 -12.27
CA ARG A 155 -2.19 -22.30 -10.93
C ARG A 155 -1.72 -21.07 -10.17
N VAL A 156 -1.59 -21.23 -8.86
CA VAL A 156 -1.00 -20.20 -7.99
C VAL A 156 0.43 -19.83 -8.44
N GLN A 157 1.18 -20.80 -8.99
CA GLN A 157 2.50 -20.53 -9.57
C GLN A 157 2.45 -19.54 -10.74
N ASP A 158 1.46 -19.65 -11.63
CA ASP A 158 1.34 -18.75 -12.78
C ASP A 158 1.14 -17.28 -12.33
N VAL A 159 0.41 -17.07 -11.24
CA VAL A 159 0.25 -15.75 -10.62
C VAL A 159 1.59 -15.22 -10.09
N ILE A 160 2.39 -16.06 -9.43
CA ILE A 160 3.74 -15.67 -8.96
C ILE A 160 4.65 -15.32 -10.14
N ASP A 161 4.62 -16.12 -11.20
CA ASP A 161 5.45 -15.93 -12.38
C ASP A 161 5.11 -14.62 -13.08
N LEU A 162 3.83 -14.26 -13.19
CA LEU A 162 3.38 -12.95 -13.68
C LEU A 162 3.87 -11.80 -12.78
N LEU A 163 3.69 -11.91 -11.45
CA LEU A 163 4.19 -10.88 -10.53
C LEU A 163 5.71 -10.67 -10.68
N LEU A 164 6.48 -11.74 -10.91
CA LEU A 164 7.94 -11.66 -11.11
C LEU A 164 8.36 -11.03 -12.46
N GLN A 165 7.44 -10.78 -13.39
CA GLN A 165 7.71 -9.97 -14.58
C GLN A 165 7.74 -8.47 -14.27
N ILE A 166 7.10 -8.05 -13.17
CA ILE A 166 7.08 -6.65 -12.74
C ILE A 166 8.44 -6.30 -12.13
N PRO A 167 9.09 -5.22 -12.58
CA PRO A 167 10.44 -4.87 -12.16
C PRO A 167 10.66 -4.80 -10.65
N GLU A 168 9.75 -4.19 -9.89
CA GLU A 168 9.92 -4.03 -8.45
C GLU A 168 9.94 -5.38 -7.72
N TYR A 169 9.07 -6.32 -8.09
CA TYR A 169 9.11 -7.69 -7.56
C TYR A 169 10.34 -8.47 -8.06
N LYS A 170 10.75 -8.25 -9.31
CA LYS A 170 11.95 -8.86 -9.90
C LYS A 170 13.25 -8.36 -9.25
N ASN A 171 13.30 -7.10 -8.83
CA ASN A 171 14.49 -6.46 -8.27
C ASN A 171 14.53 -6.57 -6.74
N ALA A 172 13.39 -6.79 -6.07
CA ALA A 172 13.34 -6.97 -4.62
C ALA A 172 14.10 -8.21 -4.14
N TYR A 173 14.73 -8.12 -2.97
CA TYR A 173 15.28 -9.30 -2.29
C TYR A 173 14.18 -10.26 -1.82
N THR A 174 13.05 -9.71 -1.37
CA THR A 174 11.86 -10.48 -1.03
C THR A 174 11.06 -10.78 -2.30
N LYS A 175 10.85 -12.07 -2.58
CA LYS A 175 10.02 -12.52 -3.69
C LYS A 175 8.59 -12.82 -3.24
N PRO A 176 7.59 -12.70 -4.13
CA PRO A 176 6.26 -13.23 -3.89
C PRO A 176 6.31 -14.68 -3.42
N LYS A 177 5.54 -15.03 -2.38
CA LYS A 177 5.49 -16.38 -1.81
C LYS A 177 4.07 -16.80 -1.49
N VAL A 178 3.74 -18.06 -1.78
CA VAL A 178 2.52 -18.69 -1.26
C VAL A 178 2.68 -18.90 0.24
N ARG A 179 1.82 -18.23 1.03
CA ARG A 179 1.80 -18.38 2.50
C ARG A 179 0.65 -19.23 2.99
N VAL A 180 -0.42 -19.35 2.20
CA VAL A 180 -1.55 -20.26 2.41
C VAL A 180 -1.82 -20.99 1.10
N GLY A 181 -2.00 -22.30 1.17
CA GLY A 181 -2.19 -23.16 0.00
C GLY A 181 -0.87 -23.69 -0.56
N SER A 182 -0.84 -23.92 -1.86
CA SER A 182 0.34 -24.44 -2.59
C SER A 182 0.42 -23.85 -3.98
N GLU A 183 1.64 -23.63 -4.48
CA GLU A 183 1.95 -23.25 -5.87
C GLU A 183 1.28 -24.17 -6.91
N LYS A 184 1.04 -25.43 -6.55
CA LYS A 184 0.41 -26.44 -7.42
C LYS A 184 -1.12 -26.36 -7.47
N SER A 185 -1.74 -25.60 -6.57
CA SER A 185 -3.19 -25.43 -6.50
C SER A 185 -3.67 -24.59 -7.69
N TYR A 186 -4.92 -24.80 -8.12
CA TYR A 186 -5.57 -23.86 -9.03
C TYR A 186 -5.69 -22.49 -8.34
N ALA A 187 -5.43 -21.43 -9.09
CA ALA A 187 -5.54 -20.06 -8.58
C ALA A 187 -7.01 -19.68 -8.28
N GLY A 188 -7.95 -20.21 -9.09
CA GLY A 188 -9.34 -19.74 -9.08
C GLY A 188 -9.42 -18.26 -9.43
N LYS A 189 -10.48 -17.58 -8.97
CA LYS A 189 -10.56 -16.11 -9.12
C LYS A 189 -9.50 -15.45 -8.24
N VAL A 190 -8.63 -14.66 -8.87
CA VAL A 190 -7.59 -13.89 -8.17
C VAL A 190 -8.14 -12.52 -7.80
N PHE A 191 -7.85 -12.07 -6.59
CA PHE A 191 -8.20 -10.72 -6.14
C PHE A 191 -7.04 -10.09 -5.39
N VAL A 192 -6.67 -8.87 -5.79
CA VAL A 192 -5.60 -8.09 -5.18
C VAL A 192 -6.18 -7.21 -4.07
N THR A 193 -5.55 -7.23 -2.89
CA THR A 193 -5.91 -6.35 -1.77
C THR A 193 -4.65 -5.78 -1.14
N MET A 194 -4.37 -4.52 -1.46
CA MET A 194 -3.19 -3.78 -1.00
C MET A 194 -3.56 -2.48 -0.30
N ALA A 195 -4.69 -1.88 -0.66
CA ALA A 195 -5.15 -0.64 -0.04
C ALA A 195 -6.09 -0.90 1.13
N GLY A 196 -6.11 0.08 2.05
CA GLY A 196 -6.91 0.03 3.26
C GLY A 196 -6.14 0.09 4.55
N GLY A 197 -5.00 0.76 4.53
CA GLY A 197 -4.20 1.08 5.71
C GLY A 197 -3.34 -0.09 6.18
N THR A 198 -3.93 -1.26 6.40
CA THR A 198 -3.20 -2.48 6.80
C THR A 198 -4.04 -3.74 6.59
N SER A 199 -3.50 -4.91 6.94
CA SER A 199 -4.20 -6.20 6.90
C SER A 199 -5.54 -6.18 7.67
N GLY A 200 -6.63 -6.54 6.96
CA GLY A 200 -7.98 -6.71 7.49
C GLY A 200 -8.19 -7.93 8.40
N GLY A 201 -7.20 -8.82 8.50
CA GLY A 201 -7.24 -9.95 9.43
C GLY A 201 -8.00 -11.17 8.93
N LYS A 202 -8.15 -12.16 9.81
CA LYS A 202 -8.63 -13.51 9.46
C LYS A 202 -10.07 -13.54 8.92
N ASP A 203 -10.94 -12.69 9.43
CA ASP A 203 -12.37 -12.70 9.08
C ASP A 203 -12.65 -11.97 7.77
N VAL A 204 -11.86 -10.95 7.45
CA VAL A 204 -11.84 -10.31 6.12
C VAL A 204 -11.38 -11.32 5.06
N VAL A 205 -10.25 -12.00 5.30
CA VAL A 205 -9.74 -13.04 4.39
C VAL A 205 -10.76 -14.15 4.17
N LYS A 206 -11.38 -14.66 5.26
CA LYS A 206 -12.43 -15.67 5.19
C LYS A 206 -13.62 -15.21 4.34
N SER A 207 -14.01 -13.94 4.47
CA SER A 207 -15.15 -13.39 3.73
C SER A 207 -14.89 -13.34 2.22
N TYR A 208 -13.67 -13.00 1.78
CA TYR A 208 -13.30 -13.11 0.36
C TYR A 208 -13.40 -14.54 -0.16
N PHE A 209 -12.87 -15.52 0.59
CA PHE A 209 -12.89 -16.91 0.17
C PHE A 209 -14.31 -17.47 0.08
N GLU A 210 -15.17 -17.16 1.05
CA GLU A 210 -16.58 -17.58 1.00
C GLU A 210 -17.39 -16.88 -0.10
N ALA A 211 -16.91 -15.74 -0.63
CA ALA A 211 -17.47 -15.09 -1.81
C ALA A 211 -16.94 -15.67 -3.14
N GLY A 212 -16.11 -16.71 -3.10
CA GLY A 212 -15.61 -17.41 -4.29
C GLY A 212 -14.27 -16.90 -4.82
N ILE A 213 -13.55 -16.06 -4.07
CA ILE A 213 -12.15 -15.74 -4.39
C ILE A 213 -11.28 -16.97 -4.09
N GLY A 214 -10.54 -17.45 -5.09
CA GLY A 214 -9.67 -18.61 -4.97
C GLY A 214 -8.27 -18.26 -4.46
N THR A 215 -7.77 -17.07 -4.82
CA THR A 215 -6.45 -16.59 -4.40
C THR A 215 -6.49 -15.10 -4.08
N LEU A 216 -6.02 -14.75 -2.88
CA LEU A 216 -5.73 -13.37 -2.52
C LEU A 216 -4.25 -13.05 -2.76
N VAL A 217 -3.98 -11.90 -3.37
CA VAL A 217 -2.64 -11.32 -3.46
C VAL A 217 -2.58 -10.13 -2.51
N VAL A 218 -1.69 -10.20 -1.52
CA VAL A 218 -1.51 -9.21 -0.45
C VAL A 218 -0.05 -8.78 -0.32
N MET A 219 0.22 -7.60 0.22
CA MET A 219 1.58 -7.10 0.40
C MET A 219 2.27 -7.82 1.56
N HIS A 220 1.53 -8.03 2.65
CA HIS A 220 1.94 -8.68 3.88
C HIS A 220 0.73 -9.32 4.57
N LEU A 221 0.97 -10.29 5.46
CA LEU A 221 -0.06 -10.88 6.31
C LEU A 221 0.57 -11.28 7.66
N PRO A 222 0.02 -10.88 8.81
CA PRO A 222 0.53 -11.28 10.11
C PRO A 222 0.53 -12.81 10.30
N ASP A 223 1.48 -13.34 11.07
CA ASP A 223 1.65 -14.80 11.24
C ASP A 223 0.44 -15.47 11.91
N ASP A 224 -0.18 -14.81 12.89
CA ASP A 224 -1.41 -15.26 13.54
C ASP A 224 -2.57 -15.35 12.54
N VAL A 225 -2.65 -14.40 11.61
CA VAL A 225 -3.64 -14.43 10.53
C VAL A 225 -3.32 -15.55 9.53
N ILE A 226 -2.05 -15.73 9.12
CA ILE A 226 -1.64 -16.84 8.25
C ILE A 226 -2.05 -18.19 8.87
N LYS A 227 -1.79 -18.39 10.16
CA LYS A 227 -2.16 -19.61 10.87
C LYS A 227 -3.66 -19.84 10.84
N SER A 228 -4.46 -18.82 11.18
CA SER A 228 -5.91 -18.92 11.16
C SER A 228 -6.45 -19.22 9.76
N VAL A 229 -5.91 -18.58 8.72
CA VAL A 229 -6.36 -18.78 7.34
C VAL A 229 -5.98 -20.18 6.82
N LYS A 230 -4.83 -20.74 7.22
CA LYS A 230 -4.48 -22.15 6.92
C LYS A 230 -5.49 -23.12 7.54
N GLU A 231 -5.91 -22.88 8.78
CA GLU A 231 -6.90 -23.72 9.48
C GLU A 231 -8.27 -23.67 8.80
N GLN A 232 -8.62 -22.55 8.15
CA GLN A 232 -9.87 -22.44 7.36
C GLN A 232 -9.86 -23.37 6.13
N ASN A 233 -8.68 -23.58 5.51
CA ASN A 233 -8.48 -24.49 4.37
C ASN A 233 -9.46 -24.27 3.20
N ILE A 234 -9.70 -23.01 2.82
CA ILE A 234 -10.66 -22.62 1.76
C ILE A 234 -9.95 -22.18 0.47
N GLY A 235 -8.98 -21.26 0.58
CA GLY A 235 -8.33 -20.62 -0.56
C GLY A 235 -6.83 -20.41 -0.36
N ASN A 236 -6.21 -19.70 -1.31
CA ASN A 236 -4.78 -19.44 -1.32
C ASN A 236 -4.47 -17.98 -0.97
N VAL A 237 -3.29 -17.74 -0.40
CA VAL A 237 -2.76 -16.39 -0.18
C VAL A 237 -1.33 -16.31 -0.68
N ILE A 238 -1.10 -15.40 -1.63
CA ILE A 238 0.22 -14.96 -2.06
C ILE A 238 0.56 -13.68 -1.29
N VAL A 239 1.66 -13.72 -0.54
CA VAL A 239 2.28 -12.51 0.02
C VAL A 239 3.32 -12.04 -0.98
N ALA A 240 3.01 -10.97 -1.71
CA ALA A 240 3.81 -10.43 -2.80
C ALA A 240 5.09 -9.73 -2.32
N GLY A 241 5.10 -9.25 -1.08
CA GLY A 241 6.22 -8.56 -0.45
C GLY A 241 5.94 -7.07 -0.28
N HIS A 242 6.13 -6.59 0.95
CA HIS A 242 5.77 -5.23 1.36
C HIS A 242 6.52 -4.18 0.54
N MET A 243 7.84 -4.13 0.65
CA MET A 243 8.66 -3.09 -0.02
C MET A 243 8.45 -3.02 -1.53
N ALA A 244 8.31 -4.17 -2.20
CA ALA A 244 8.09 -4.21 -3.64
C ALA A 244 6.70 -3.68 -4.02
N SER A 245 5.66 -4.03 -3.25
CA SER A 245 4.29 -3.57 -3.51
C SER A 245 4.17 -2.06 -3.31
N ASP A 246 4.67 -1.53 -2.20
CA ASP A 246 4.67 -0.09 -1.94
C ASP A 246 5.47 0.67 -3.00
N SER A 247 6.61 0.12 -3.41
CA SER A 247 7.46 0.74 -4.43
C SER A 247 6.76 0.90 -5.77
N ILE A 248 5.92 -0.06 -6.19
CA ILE A 248 5.12 0.08 -7.42
C ILE A 248 4.19 1.28 -7.31
N GLY A 249 3.45 1.38 -6.19
CA GLY A 249 2.53 2.50 -5.95
C GLY A 249 3.24 3.84 -5.90
N ILE A 250 4.36 3.89 -5.18
CA ILE A 250 5.23 5.07 -5.07
C ILE A 250 5.78 5.46 -6.45
N ASN A 251 6.27 4.52 -7.25
CA ASN A 251 6.81 4.80 -8.58
C ASN A 251 5.74 5.35 -9.54
N LEU A 252 4.49 4.90 -9.42
CA LEU A 252 3.37 5.47 -10.17
C LEU A 252 3.07 6.91 -9.75
N VAL A 253 3.15 7.23 -8.46
CA VAL A 253 3.06 8.62 -7.97
C VAL A 253 4.24 9.46 -8.46
N ILE A 254 5.47 8.95 -8.35
CA ILE A 254 6.69 9.62 -8.79
C ILE A 254 6.59 9.98 -10.27
N LYS A 255 6.16 9.03 -11.12
CA LYS A 255 5.96 9.29 -12.55
C LYS A 255 5.03 10.49 -12.80
N ALA A 256 3.90 10.55 -12.09
CA ALA A 256 2.95 11.67 -12.23
C ALA A 256 3.54 13.02 -11.76
N LEU A 257 4.43 13.01 -10.76
CA LEU A 257 5.13 14.20 -10.27
C LEU A 257 6.25 14.64 -11.23
N GLU A 258 7.03 13.71 -11.77
CA GLU A 258 8.08 13.95 -12.77
C GLU A 258 7.50 14.53 -14.07
N GLU A 259 6.32 14.08 -14.50
CA GLU A 259 5.57 14.66 -15.62
C GLU A 259 5.17 16.15 -15.40
N LYS A 260 5.25 16.64 -14.16
CA LYS A 260 5.05 18.06 -13.80
C LYS A 260 6.36 18.82 -13.59
N GLY A 261 7.51 18.19 -13.87
CA GLY A 261 8.83 18.80 -13.82
C GLY A 261 9.48 18.82 -12.43
N LEU A 262 9.03 17.96 -11.51
CA LEU A 262 9.71 17.75 -10.23
C LEU A 262 10.86 16.75 -10.38
N GLU A 263 11.98 17.02 -9.72
CA GLU A 263 13.10 16.08 -9.60
C GLU A 263 12.88 15.24 -8.34
N ILE A 264 12.70 13.92 -8.51
CA ILE A 264 12.44 13.02 -7.38
C ILE A 264 13.59 12.04 -7.20
N THR A 265 14.14 11.99 -5.99
CA THR A 265 15.07 10.95 -5.56
C THR A 265 14.33 9.91 -4.74
N ARG A 266 14.42 8.65 -5.17
CA ARG A 266 13.93 7.48 -4.43
C ARG A 266 14.90 7.20 -3.28
N MET A 267 14.37 6.98 -2.08
CA MET A 267 15.18 6.64 -0.90
C MET A 267 14.43 5.71 0.05
N SER A 268 15.04 5.38 1.18
CA SER A 268 14.43 4.61 2.28
C SER A 268 13.57 3.43 1.81
N GLY A 269 14.20 2.53 1.04
CA GLY A 269 13.61 1.27 0.63
C GLY A 269 12.76 1.28 -0.65
N VAL A 270 12.55 2.43 -1.30
CA VAL A 270 11.89 2.47 -2.61
C VAL A 270 12.74 1.75 -3.66
N ILE A 271 12.16 0.75 -4.31
CA ILE A 271 12.77 -0.08 -5.34
C ILE A 271 12.53 0.56 -6.70
N GLU A 272 13.57 0.69 -7.51
CA GLU A 272 13.48 1.31 -8.82
C GLU A 272 12.81 0.39 -9.88
N PRO A 273 12.01 0.95 -10.80
CA PRO A 273 11.25 0.18 -11.79
C PRO A 273 12.07 -0.28 -13.01
N CYS A 274 13.37 0.06 -13.10
CA CYS A 274 14.33 -0.14 -14.22
C CYS A 274 13.88 0.27 -15.64
#